data_AF-A0A6B2SA88-F1
#
_entry.id   AF-A0A6B2SA88-F1
#
_cell.length_a   1.000
_cell.length_b   1.000
_cell.length_c   1.000
_cell.angle_alpha   90.00
_cell.angle_beta   90.00
_cell.angle_gamma   90.00
#
_symmetry.space_group_name_H-M   'P 1'
#
loop_
_entity.id
_entity.type
_entity.pdbx_description
1 polymer ?
#
loop_
_entity_poly.entity_id
_entity_poly.type
_entity_poly.pdbx_seq_one_letter_code
_entity_poly.pdbx_strand_id
1 'polypeptide(L)'
;MGDYLRPGSVWLEFGADGLYQHAGREGRAGKTEEQVIPWSRVMLIGFTLGGKHPPKGSYGVRALLGGLPGPWRGHGRGYLHLTLRHPYENGLVTFDRHPRWYDLTDLSWFQELLRQTAGEGEAHRFADAEWLGRAVGALAGQRIRSARGMRDAVAAARQL
;
A
#
# COMPACT_ATOMS: atom_id res chain seq x y z
N MET A 1 -3.11 -3.45 -5.71
CA MET A 1 -2.63 -3.74 -4.35
C MET A 1 -3.71 -4.51 -3.59
N GLY A 2 -3.34 -5.60 -2.94
CA GLY A 2 -4.29 -6.48 -2.26
C GLY A 2 -4.65 -7.74 -3.06
N ASP A 3 -5.50 -8.60 -2.49
CA ASP A 3 -5.81 -9.94 -3.03
C ASP A 3 -6.93 -9.93 -4.06
N TYR A 4 -6.71 -9.29 -5.21
CA TYR A 4 -7.73 -9.15 -6.27
C TYR A 4 -8.26 -10.48 -6.83
N LEU A 5 -7.50 -11.57 -6.70
CA LEU A 5 -7.88 -12.90 -7.19
C LEU A 5 -8.89 -13.59 -6.27
N ARG A 6 -9.00 -13.16 -5.02
CA ARG A 6 -9.91 -13.76 -4.05
C ARG A 6 -11.32 -13.18 -4.21
N PRO A 7 -12.34 -14.01 -4.48
CA PRO A 7 -13.73 -13.55 -4.48
C PRO A 7 -14.11 -12.93 -3.14
N GLY A 8 -14.83 -11.80 -3.17
CA GLY A 8 -15.24 -11.09 -1.96
C GLY A 8 -14.15 -10.23 -1.30
N SER A 9 -12.93 -10.20 -1.86
CA SER A 9 -11.84 -9.37 -1.32
C SER A 9 -12.03 -7.89 -1.60
N VAL A 10 -11.42 -7.06 -0.76
CA VAL A 10 -11.22 -5.64 -1.01
C VAL A 10 -9.83 -5.41 -1.56
N TRP A 11 -9.68 -4.75 -2.69
CA TRP A 11 -8.37 -4.47 -3.29
C TRP A 11 -8.33 -3.06 -3.87
N LEU A 12 -7.12 -2.53 -4.07
CA LEU A 12 -6.90 -1.19 -4.60
C LEU A 12 -6.26 -1.24 -5.98
N GLU A 13 -6.72 -0.38 -6.85
CA GLU A 13 -6.14 -0.16 -8.17
C GLU A 13 -5.52 1.24 -8.24
N PHE A 14 -4.32 1.31 -8.81
CA PHE A 14 -3.69 2.58 -9.17
C PHE A 14 -4.06 2.86 -10.63
N GLY A 15 -5.15 3.60 -10.86
CA GLY A 15 -5.61 3.96 -12.20
C GLY A 15 -5.17 5.36 -12.61
N ALA A 16 -5.32 5.71 -13.88
CA ALA A 16 -4.82 6.98 -14.44
C ALA A 16 -5.38 8.22 -13.72
N ASP A 17 -6.67 8.19 -13.36
CA ASP A 17 -7.35 9.35 -12.74
C ASP A 17 -7.26 9.35 -11.21
N GLY A 18 -6.94 8.22 -10.59
CA GLY A 18 -6.92 8.11 -9.14
C GLY A 18 -6.70 6.70 -8.59
N LEU A 19 -6.83 6.60 -7.27
CA LEU A 19 -6.85 5.34 -6.55
C LEU A 19 -8.30 4.82 -6.50
N TYR A 20 -8.52 3.61 -6.98
CA TYR A 20 -9.82 2.94 -6.94
C TYR A 20 -9.82 1.89 -5.85
N GLN A 21 -10.85 1.90 -5.00
CA GLN A 21 -11.09 0.82 -4.05
C GLN A 21 -12.22 -0.07 -4.57
N HIS A 22 -11.87 -1.31 -4.86
CA HIS A 22 -12.78 -2.35 -5.29
C HIS A 22 -13.22 -3.18 -4.09
N ALA A 23 -14.53 -3.36 -3.89
CA ALA A 23 -15.08 -4.21 -2.85
C ALA A 23 -15.74 -5.46 -3.47
N GLY A 24 -15.36 -6.64 -3.00
CA GLY A 24 -15.96 -7.89 -3.43
C GLY A 24 -17.42 -8.02 -2.98
N ARG A 25 -18.27 -8.48 -3.91
CA ARG A 25 -19.74 -8.35 -3.86
C ARG A 25 -20.48 -9.22 -2.83
N GLU A 26 -19.82 -10.02 -2.00
CA GLU A 26 -20.53 -10.97 -1.12
C GLU A 26 -20.14 -10.84 0.35
N GLY A 27 -21.12 -10.50 1.19
CA GLY A 27 -21.11 -10.80 2.63
C GLY A 27 -21.12 -9.63 3.61
N ARG A 28 -21.05 -8.38 3.16
CA ARG A 28 -21.36 -7.21 4.02
C ARG A 28 -22.50 -6.42 3.43
N ALA A 29 -23.64 -6.47 4.12
CA ALA A 29 -24.72 -5.51 3.97
C ALA A 29 -24.16 -4.10 4.15
N GLY A 30 -23.90 -3.43 3.03
CA GLY A 30 -23.26 -2.13 2.96
C GLY A 30 -22.59 -2.02 1.60
N LYS A 31 -23.32 -1.48 0.62
CA LYS A 31 -22.78 -1.05 -0.68
C LYS A 31 -21.50 -0.24 -0.42
N THR A 32 -20.35 -0.89 -0.51
CA THR A 32 -19.09 -0.15 -0.62
C THR A 32 -18.99 0.12 -2.10
N GLU A 33 -19.61 1.22 -2.53
CA GLU A 33 -19.49 1.71 -3.90
C GLU A 33 -18.01 1.85 -4.23
N GLU A 34 -17.63 1.59 -5.49
CA GLU A 34 -16.26 1.79 -5.97
C GLU A 34 -15.84 3.22 -5.63
N GLN A 35 -14.94 3.36 -4.65
CA GLN A 35 -14.50 4.66 -4.19
C GLN A 35 -13.30 5.08 -5.03
N VAL A 36 -13.44 6.19 -5.75
CA VAL A 36 -12.35 6.81 -6.51
C VAL A 36 -11.81 7.98 -5.73
N ILE A 37 -10.50 7.98 -5.49
CA ILE A 37 -9.76 9.08 -4.87
C ILE A 37 -8.85 9.69 -5.93
N PRO A 38 -9.20 10.88 -6.47
CA PRO A 38 -8.41 11.50 -7.53
C PRO A 38 -6.98 11.80 -7.10
N TRP A 39 -6.00 11.58 -7.98
CA TRP A 39 -4.59 11.86 -7.67
C TRP A 39 -4.35 13.32 -7.30
N SER A 40 -5.07 14.24 -7.93
CA SER A 40 -5.00 15.68 -7.65
C SER A 40 -5.34 16.04 -6.21
N ARG A 41 -6.06 15.18 -5.49
CA ARG A 41 -6.37 15.36 -4.07
C ARG A 41 -5.29 14.79 -3.16
N VAL A 42 -4.48 13.84 -3.60
CA VAL A 42 -3.56 13.12 -2.74
C VAL A 42 -2.31 13.94 -2.47
N MET A 43 -2.06 14.29 -1.20
CA MET A 43 -0.86 15.01 -0.77
C MET A 43 0.19 14.10 -0.14
N LEU A 44 -0.24 13.16 0.70
CA LEU A 44 0.65 12.20 1.35
C LEU A 44 0.01 10.83 1.31
N ILE A 45 0.85 9.81 1.12
CA ILE A 45 0.45 8.41 1.15
C ILE A 45 1.38 7.66 2.10
N GLY A 46 0.80 6.85 2.97
CA GLY A 46 1.49 5.83 3.74
C GLY A 46 0.67 4.56 3.81
N PHE A 47 1.27 3.44 4.21
CA PHE A 47 0.51 2.21 4.41
C PHE A 47 0.87 1.53 5.72
N THR A 48 -0.01 0.66 6.18
CA THR A 48 0.20 -0.21 7.33
C THR A 48 -0.37 -1.57 7.02
N LEU A 49 0.36 -2.63 7.35
CA LEU A 49 -0.14 -4.01 7.29
C LEU A 49 -0.45 -4.49 8.72
N GLY A 50 -1.57 -5.16 8.91
CA GLY A 50 -2.02 -5.67 10.21
C GLY A 50 -3.36 -5.08 10.64
N GLY A 51 -4.00 -5.67 11.66
CA GLY A 51 -5.29 -5.20 12.19
C GLY A 51 -5.14 -4.05 13.18
N LYS A 52 -6.10 -3.11 13.18
CA LYS A 52 -6.25 -2.11 14.25
C LYS A 52 -6.62 -2.86 15.54
N HIS A 53 -5.68 -2.98 16.47
CA HIS A 53 -5.74 -3.73 17.74
C HIS A 53 -5.68 -5.27 17.64
N PRO A 54 -4.54 -5.92 17.96
CA PRO A 54 -4.57 -7.34 18.32
C PRO A 54 -5.32 -7.52 19.66
N PRO A 55 -6.19 -8.52 19.81
CA PRO A 55 -6.70 -8.90 21.13
C PRO A 55 -5.51 -9.25 22.05
N LYS A 56 -5.58 -8.77 23.30
CA LYS A 56 -4.53 -8.94 24.33
C LYS A 56 -4.05 -10.40 24.35
N GLY A 57 -2.75 -10.61 24.12
CA GLY A 57 -2.08 -11.91 24.29
C GLY A 57 -1.58 -12.59 23.00
N SER A 58 -1.77 -11.99 21.83
CA SER A 58 -1.49 -12.66 20.55
C SER A 58 -0.42 -11.96 19.71
N TYR A 59 0.81 -12.46 19.88
CA TYR A 59 1.93 -12.46 18.92
C TYR A 59 2.75 -11.17 18.74
N GLY A 60 4.08 -11.34 18.76
CA GLY A 60 5.07 -10.25 18.68
C GLY A 60 5.06 -9.50 17.34
N VAL A 61 5.85 -8.41 17.29
CA VAL A 61 5.97 -7.45 16.17
C VAL A 61 6.09 -8.11 14.78
N ARG A 62 6.69 -9.31 14.69
CA ARG A 62 6.77 -10.11 13.44
C ARG A 62 5.41 -10.63 12.94
N ALA A 63 4.49 -11.00 13.82
CA ALA A 63 3.14 -11.46 13.46
C ALA A 63 2.23 -10.31 13.03
N LEU A 64 2.45 -9.10 13.58
CA LEU A 64 1.78 -7.87 13.15
C LEU A 64 2.21 -7.43 11.75
N LEU A 65 3.49 -7.58 11.40
CA LEU A 65 4.06 -6.95 10.20
C LEU A 65 4.28 -7.88 8.99
N GLY A 66 4.21 -9.21 9.12
CA GLY A 66 4.85 -10.03 8.09
C GLY A 66 4.42 -11.48 7.90
N GLY A 67 3.23 -11.88 8.36
CA GLY A 67 2.71 -13.21 8.04
C GLY A 67 2.91 -14.21 9.17
N LEU A 68 1.78 -14.61 9.74
CA LEU A 68 1.71 -15.80 10.56
C LEU A 68 2.10 -17.01 9.70
N PRO A 69 3.00 -17.91 10.16
CA PRO A 69 3.19 -19.19 9.50
C PRO A 69 1.89 -20.02 9.56
N GLY A 70 1.67 -20.85 8.54
CA GLY A 70 0.51 -21.75 8.48
C GLY A 70 -0.73 -21.13 7.79
N PRO A 71 -1.96 -21.53 8.18
CA PRO A 71 -3.19 -21.27 7.42
C PRO A 71 -3.61 -19.79 7.31
N TRP A 72 -2.90 -18.89 7.99
CA TRP A 72 -3.17 -17.44 8.03
C TRP A 72 -2.28 -16.64 7.07
N ARG A 73 -1.48 -17.31 6.25
CA ARG A 73 -0.65 -16.68 5.21
C ARG A 73 -1.58 -15.99 4.19
N GLY A 74 -1.36 -14.70 3.93
CA GLY A 74 -2.29 -13.91 3.11
C GLY A 74 -3.58 -13.49 3.80
N HIS A 75 -3.81 -13.88 5.06
CA HIS A 75 -5.01 -13.51 5.78
C HIS A 75 -4.74 -12.27 6.64
N GLY A 76 -5.53 -11.21 6.41
CA GLY A 76 -5.43 -9.97 7.17
C GLY A 76 -5.69 -8.76 6.28
N ARG A 77 -5.83 -7.60 6.92
CA ARG A 77 -6.07 -6.32 6.24
C ARG A 77 -4.81 -5.47 6.23
N GLY A 78 -4.70 -4.66 5.20
CA GLY A 78 -3.84 -3.51 5.14
C GLY A 78 -4.67 -2.23 5.05
N TYR A 79 -4.02 -1.13 5.40
CA TYR A 79 -4.60 0.19 5.40
C TYR A 79 -3.67 1.12 4.63
N LEU A 80 -4.22 1.88 3.69
CA LEU A 80 -3.57 3.02 3.06
C LEU A 80 -4.05 4.28 3.77
N HIS A 81 -3.12 5.00 4.37
CA HIS A 81 -3.36 6.30 4.99
C HIS A 81 -3.12 7.36 3.93
N LEU A 82 -4.13 8.20 3.71
CA LEU A 82 -4.11 9.26 2.73
C LEU A 82 -4.33 10.59 3.43
N THR A 83 -3.51 11.59 3.11
CA THR A 83 -3.83 12.99 3.40
C THR A 83 -4.33 13.62 2.11
N LEU A 84 -5.59 14.03 2.10
CA LEU A 84 -6.26 14.59 0.94
C LEU A 84 -6.43 16.09 1.05
N ARG A 85 -6.37 16.78 -0.09
CA ARG A 85 -6.62 18.20 -0.26
C ARG A 85 -8.09 18.45 -0.64
N HIS A 86 -8.60 19.59 -0.18
CA HIS A 86 -9.90 20.20 -0.51
C HIS A 86 -11.11 19.22 -0.47
N PRO A 87 -11.81 19.13 0.67
CA PRO A 87 -11.42 19.63 2.00
C PRO A 87 -10.17 18.87 2.52
N TYR A 88 -9.45 19.48 3.45
CA TYR A 88 -8.34 18.79 4.11
C TYR A 88 -8.90 17.66 4.98
N GLU A 89 -8.59 16.42 4.61
CA GLU A 89 -9.08 15.24 5.31
C GLU A 89 -8.01 14.15 5.34
N ASN A 90 -8.00 13.40 6.45
CA ASN A 90 -7.22 12.17 6.54
C ASN A 90 -8.13 10.99 6.20
N GLY A 91 -7.87 10.38 5.06
CA GLY A 91 -8.57 9.20 4.56
C GLY A 91 -7.87 7.91 4.99
N LEU A 92 -8.66 6.85 5.21
CA LEU A 92 -8.16 5.51 5.49
C LEU A 92 -8.84 4.53 4.54
N VAL A 93 -8.08 3.98 3.59
CA VAL A 93 -8.58 3.01 2.63
C VAL A 93 -8.10 1.62 3.01
N THR A 94 -9.00 0.65 3.05
CA THR A 94 -8.67 -0.72 3.47
C THR A 94 -8.46 -1.63 2.27
N PHE A 95 -7.59 -2.62 2.39
CA PHE A 95 -7.45 -3.69 1.42
C PHE A 95 -7.14 -5.02 2.11
N ASP A 96 -7.53 -6.12 1.48
CA ASP A 96 -7.15 -7.46 1.92
C ASP A 96 -5.75 -7.78 1.40
N ARG A 97 -4.92 -8.38 2.26
CA ARG A 97 -3.52 -8.64 1.95
C ARG A 97 -3.39 -9.69 0.86
N HIS A 98 -2.52 -9.43 -0.11
CA HIS A 98 -2.15 -10.43 -1.10
C HIS A 98 -1.45 -11.65 -0.43
N PRO A 99 -1.64 -12.89 -0.92
CA PRO A 99 -1.06 -14.10 -0.33
C PRO A 99 0.47 -14.19 -0.43
N ARG A 100 1.07 -13.42 -1.35
CA ARG A 100 2.52 -13.29 -1.47
C ARG A 100 3.13 -12.74 -0.17
N TRP A 101 4.21 -13.38 0.24
CA TRP A 101 5.03 -12.87 1.33
C TRP A 101 5.92 -11.74 0.82
N TYR A 102 5.92 -10.62 1.54
CA TYR A 102 6.78 -9.47 1.27
C TYR A 102 7.71 -9.32 2.47
N ASP A 103 9.01 -9.23 2.22
CA ASP A 103 9.98 -8.97 3.28
C ASP A 103 9.81 -7.53 3.81
N LEU A 104 10.24 -7.29 5.05
CA LEU A 104 10.27 -5.96 5.65
C LEU A 104 11.09 -4.97 4.80
N THR A 105 12.13 -5.45 4.12
CA THR A 105 12.93 -4.64 3.20
C THR A 105 12.09 -4.12 2.04
N ASP A 106 11.36 -5.02 1.36
CA ASP A 106 10.47 -4.67 0.23
C ASP A 106 9.37 -3.71 0.67
N LEU A 107 8.78 -3.95 1.84
CA LEU A 107 7.76 -3.08 2.41
C LEU A 107 8.30 -1.69 2.75
N SER A 108 9.54 -1.60 3.25
CA SER A 108 10.19 -0.32 3.55
C SER A 108 10.49 0.47 2.29
N TRP A 109 11.00 -0.20 1.24
CA TRP A 109 11.20 0.41 -0.07
C TRP A 109 9.90 0.97 -0.64
N PHE A 110 8.83 0.16 -0.61
CA PHE A 110 7.52 0.57 -1.09
C PHE A 110 6.96 1.74 -0.28
N GLN A 111 7.13 1.74 1.05
CA GLN A 111 6.66 2.83 1.92
C GLN A 111 7.37 4.15 1.59
N GLU A 112 8.68 4.11 1.39
CA GLU A 112 9.47 5.29 1.07
C GLU A 112 9.16 5.80 -0.35
N LEU A 113 8.94 4.89 -1.31
CA LEU A 113 8.52 5.24 -2.66
C LEU A 113 7.15 5.96 -2.67
N LEU A 114 6.16 5.42 -1.95
CA LEU A 114 4.86 6.08 -1.76
C LEU A 114 5.01 7.47 -1.16
N ARG A 115 5.78 7.58 -0.08
CA ARG A 115 5.98 8.82 0.67
C ARG A 115 6.61 9.91 -0.21
N GLN A 116 7.70 9.60 -0.91
CA GLN A 116 8.39 10.59 -1.74
C GLN A 116 7.59 10.97 -2.97
N THR A 117 7.01 9.99 -3.67
CA THR A 117 6.27 10.25 -4.91
C THR A 117 5.00 11.07 -4.64
N ALA A 118 4.26 10.75 -3.58
CA ALA A 118 3.12 11.56 -3.17
C ALA A 118 3.56 12.93 -2.64
N GLY A 119 4.63 13.00 -1.85
CA GLY A 119 5.15 14.24 -1.28
C GLY A 119 5.59 15.28 -2.32
N GLU A 120 6.06 14.84 -3.50
CA GLU A 120 6.38 15.72 -4.64
C GLU A 120 5.15 16.05 -5.51
N GLY A 121 3.94 15.60 -5.14
CA GLY A 121 2.73 15.81 -5.94
C GLY A 121 2.62 14.91 -7.17
N GLU A 122 3.45 13.87 -7.25
CA GLU A 122 3.56 12.98 -8.41
C GLU A 122 2.81 11.65 -8.20
N ALA A 123 1.83 11.60 -7.31
CA ALA A 123 1.10 10.37 -6.98
C ALA A 123 0.48 9.67 -8.22
N HIS A 124 0.16 10.43 -9.27
CA HIS A 124 -0.34 9.91 -10.54
C HIS A 124 0.64 8.94 -11.24
N ARG A 125 1.96 9.04 -10.97
CA ARG A 125 2.96 8.12 -11.53
C ARG A 125 2.73 6.67 -11.11
N PHE A 126 2.04 6.40 -10.01
CA PHE A 126 1.68 5.02 -9.63
C PHE A 126 0.74 4.33 -10.61
N ALA A 127 0.05 5.09 -11.47
CA ALA A 127 -0.75 4.55 -12.56
C ALA A 127 0.08 4.15 -13.79
N ASP A 128 1.32 4.63 -13.90
CA ASP A 128 2.24 4.26 -14.96
C ASP A 128 2.95 2.95 -14.59
N ALA A 129 2.50 1.86 -15.19
CA ALA A 129 3.03 0.53 -14.94
C ALA A 129 4.50 0.37 -15.37
N GLU A 130 4.93 1.07 -16.43
CA GLU A 130 6.32 0.99 -16.91
C GLU A 130 7.25 1.73 -15.97
N TRP A 131 6.89 2.95 -15.57
CA TRP A 131 7.63 3.70 -14.56
C TRP A 131 7.71 2.94 -13.25
N LEU A 132 6.57 2.42 -12.75
CA LEU A 132 6.52 1.68 -11.50
C LEU A 132 7.38 0.40 -11.58
N GLY A 133 7.34 -0.30 -12.72
CA GLY A 133 8.18 -1.46 -13.00
C GLY A 133 9.67 -1.14 -12.93
N ARG A 134 10.11 -0.02 -13.54
CA ARG A 134 11.50 0.44 -13.48
C ARG A 134 11.94 0.86 -12.08
N ALA A 135 11.12 1.64 -11.38
CA ALA A 135 11.42 2.08 -10.02
C ALA A 135 11.52 0.91 -9.04
N VAL A 136 10.54 -0.02 -9.07
CA VAL A 136 10.58 -1.23 -8.24
C VAL A 136 11.73 -2.14 -8.63
N GLY A 137 11.98 -2.33 -9.93
CA GLY A 137 13.10 -3.14 -10.42
C GLY A 137 14.46 -2.61 -9.97
N ALA A 138 14.63 -1.29 -9.94
CA ALA A 138 15.86 -0.66 -9.44
C ALA A 138 16.05 -0.90 -7.94
N LEU A 139 14.98 -0.88 -7.14
CA LEU A 139 15.05 -1.07 -5.69
C LEU A 139 15.07 -2.54 -5.26
N ALA A 140 14.54 -3.45 -6.09
CA ALA A 140 14.42 -4.86 -5.79
C ALA A 140 15.79 -5.50 -5.50
N GLY A 141 15.88 -6.28 -4.42
CA GLY A 141 17.12 -6.95 -4.02
C GLY A 141 18.18 -6.03 -3.41
N GLN A 142 17.96 -4.71 -3.35
CA GLN A 142 18.86 -3.82 -2.64
C GLN A 142 18.71 -3.96 -1.12
N ARG A 143 19.85 -3.86 -0.43
CA ARG A 143 19.89 -3.89 1.04
C ARG A 143 19.85 -2.47 1.59
N ILE A 144 18.88 -2.20 2.47
CA ILE A 144 18.82 -0.93 3.21
C ILE A 144 19.97 -0.89 4.22
N ARG A 145 20.95 -0.01 3.98
CA ARG A 145 22.10 0.18 4.89
C ARG A 145 21.89 1.30 5.90
N SER A 146 21.12 2.32 5.53
CA SER A 146 20.78 3.46 6.39
C SER A 146 19.50 4.13 5.89
N ALA A 147 18.83 4.88 6.77
CA ALA A 147 17.64 5.64 6.39
C ALA A 147 17.93 6.70 5.31
N ARG A 148 19.10 7.35 5.36
CA ARG A 148 19.52 8.31 4.32
C ARG A 148 19.75 7.60 2.99
N GLY A 149 20.49 6.48 2.98
CA GLY A 149 20.73 5.71 1.76
C GLY A 149 19.44 5.19 1.13
N MET A 150 18.45 4.81 1.94
CA MET A 150 17.12 4.45 1.44
C MET A 150 16.43 5.62 0.74
N ARG A 151 16.45 6.81 1.35
CA ARG A 151 15.86 8.01 0.75
C ARG A 151 16.51 8.37 -0.58
N ASP A 152 17.84 8.34 -0.62
CA ASP A 152 18.61 8.69 -1.81
C ASP A 152 18.39 7.68 -2.94
N ALA A 153 18.36 6.38 -2.61
CA ALA A 153 18.08 5.33 -3.58
C ALA A 153 16.67 5.42 -4.18
N VAL A 154 15.65 5.73 -3.34
CA VAL A 154 14.29 5.96 -3.84
C VAL A 154 14.23 7.23 -4.70
N ALA A 155 14.89 8.31 -4.28
CA ALA A 155 14.93 9.55 -5.05
C ALA A 155 15.55 9.32 -6.44
N ALA A 156 16.62 8.52 -6.54
CA ALA A 156 17.22 8.12 -7.80
C ALA A 156 16.30 7.22 -8.63
N ALA A 157 15.68 6.20 -8.02
CA ALA A 157 14.78 5.27 -8.71
C ALA A 157 13.54 5.97 -9.30
N ARG A 158 13.07 7.06 -8.69
CA ARG A 158 11.95 7.85 -9.20
C ARG A 158 12.26 8.61 -10.50
N GLN A 159 13.53 8.83 -10.82
CA GLN A 159 13.97 9.57 -12.02
C GLN A 159 14.18 8.69 -13.27
N LEU A 160 13.93 7.38 -13.17
CA LEU A 160 14.03 6.43 -14.28
C LEU A 160 12.82 6.53 -15.21
#